data_AF-A0A1M4RZ27-F1
#
_entry.id   AF-A0A1M4RZ27-F1
#
_cell.length_a   1.000
_cell.length_b   1.000
_cell.length_c   1.000
_cell.angle_alpha   90.00
_cell.angle_beta   90.00
_cell.angle_gamma   90.00
#
_symmetry.space_group_name_H-M   'P 1'
#
loop_
_entity.id
_entity.type
_entity.pdbx_description
1 polymer ?
#
loop_
_entity_poly.entity_id
_entity_poly.type
_entity_poly.pdbx_seq_one_letter_code
_entity_poly.pdbx_strand_id
1 'polypeptide(L)'
;MSARGKASNASPELIGLMGRRFVVTSETERDQPLAAAMMKQLVGGDPITARPLYGNPVTFTPTHTALMVTNHLPKVAGDDAAVWRRIRVIPFDVTIPEAKRDPELGEKLKLEADAVLAWALDGWADYRANGMPTAAKVTEATNRYQADSDTVARFISEACAVAPAARVGVQELFGEFQAWAAVDGADLIGKQAFARQVESRGFVKRRAASGFVFRGLGLRTDEEG
;
A
#
# COMPACT_ATOMS: atom_id res chain seq x y z
N MET A 1 -7.81 10.08 11.80
CA MET A 1 -7.35 11.13 12.73
C MET A 1 -6.14 11.83 12.13
N SER A 2 -6.07 13.16 12.27
CA SER A 2 -5.07 14.02 11.61
C SER A 2 -3.68 13.87 12.24
N ALA A 3 -2.76 13.18 11.57
CA ALA A 3 -1.37 12.99 12.01
C ALA A 3 -0.45 14.17 11.64
N ARG A 4 -0.95 15.41 11.75
CA ARG A 4 -0.07 16.58 11.89
C ARG A 4 0.02 16.90 13.37
N GLY A 5 0.91 16.21 14.08
CA GLY A 5 1.39 16.70 15.36
C GLY A 5 1.90 18.12 15.14
N LYS A 6 1.28 19.12 15.81
CA LYS A 6 1.81 20.49 15.83
C LYS A 6 3.28 20.38 16.25
N ALA A 7 4.19 20.99 15.51
CA ALA A 7 5.65 20.91 15.72
C ALA A 7 6.16 21.25 17.14
N SER A 8 5.26 21.73 18.02
CA SER A 8 5.51 21.96 19.45
C SER A 8 5.46 20.69 20.31
N ASN A 9 4.69 19.67 19.93
CA ASN A 9 4.48 18.49 20.77
C ASN A 9 5.69 17.55 20.75
N ALA A 10 5.95 16.90 21.89
CA ALA A 10 6.97 15.85 21.98
C ALA A 10 6.60 14.67 21.05
N SER A 11 7.61 14.12 20.37
CA SER A 11 7.54 13.01 19.44
C SER A 11 8.64 11.98 19.74
N PRO A 12 8.58 11.32 20.91
CA PRO A 12 9.60 10.37 21.35
C PRO A 12 9.77 9.15 20.42
N GLU A 13 8.73 8.76 19.71
CA GLU A 13 8.80 7.65 18.74
C GLU A 13 9.65 8.02 17.52
N LEU A 14 9.49 9.25 16.99
CA LEU A 14 10.26 9.72 15.84
C LEU A 14 11.73 9.95 16.20
N ILE A 15 12.03 10.51 17.37
CA ILE A 15 13.43 10.70 17.80
C ILE A 15 14.15 9.35 17.98
N GLY A 16 13.43 8.29 18.36
CA GLY A 16 13.97 6.93 18.49
C GLY A 16 14.46 6.33 17.17
N LEU A 17 14.03 6.87 16.02
CA LEU A 17 14.48 6.45 14.69
C LEU A 17 15.83 7.06 14.31
N MET A 18 16.26 8.12 15.00
CA MET A 18 17.52 8.80 14.70
C MET A 18 18.70 7.83 14.85
N GLY A 19 19.43 7.62 13.76
CA GLY A 19 20.60 6.73 13.73
C GLY A 19 20.27 5.24 13.62
N ARG A 20 18.99 4.83 13.61
CA ARG A 20 18.60 3.42 13.40
C ARG A 20 18.77 3.05 11.93
N ARG A 21 19.25 1.84 11.65
CA ARG A 21 19.44 1.31 10.28
C ARG A 21 18.33 0.37 9.84
N PHE A 22 17.67 -0.27 10.80
CA PHE A 22 16.58 -1.21 10.55
C PHE A 22 15.53 -1.02 11.63
N VAL A 23 14.28 -0.84 11.21
CA VAL A 23 13.14 -0.59 12.10
C VAL A 23 12.03 -1.54 11.71
N VAL A 24 11.64 -2.39 12.66
CA VAL A 24 10.56 -3.35 12.47
C VAL A 24 9.32 -2.82 13.20
N THR A 25 8.20 -2.80 12.48
CA THR A 25 6.88 -2.57 13.06
C THR A 25 6.01 -3.79 12.82
N SER A 26 5.21 -4.16 13.82
CA SER A 26 4.21 -5.21 13.71
C SER A 26 2.84 -4.57 13.74
N GLU A 27 2.01 -4.84 12.74
CA GLU A 27 0.61 -4.42 12.74
C GLU A 27 -0.27 -5.58 13.20
N THR A 28 -1.18 -5.31 14.13
CA THR A 28 -2.01 -6.36 14.77
C THR A 28 -3.47 -6.30 14.36
N GLU A 29 -3.95 -5.20 13.77
CA GLU A 29 -5.36 -5.01 13.50
C GLU A 29 -5.69 -5.15 12.00
N ARG A 30 -6.68 -6.00 11.70
CA ARG A 30 -7.21 -6.14 10.34
C ARG A 30 -7.86 -4.83 9.89
N ASP A 31 -7.77 -4.52 8.60
CA ASP A 31 -8.44 -3.40 7.95
C ASP A 31 -7.99 -1.99 8.38
N GLN A 32 -6.87 -1.85 9.09
CA GLN A 32 -6.35 -0.53 9.41
C GLN A 32 -5.78 0.17 8.17
N PRO A 33 -6.13 1.45 7.95
CA PRO A 33 -5.54 2.25 6.89
C PRO A 33 -4.09 2.59 7.20
N LEU A 34 -3.21 2.43 6.21
CA LEU A 34 -1.84 2.86 6.31
C LEU A 34 -1.80 4.38 6.49
N ALA A 35 -1.03 4.87 7.48
CA ALA A 35 -0.76 6.29 7.66
C ALA A 35 0.17 6.81 6.53
N ALA A 36 -0.36 6.95 5.31
CA ALA A 36 0.41 7.21 4.09
C ALA A 36 1.32 8.45 4.19
N ALA A 37 0.86 9.51 4.86
CA ALA A 37 1.68 10.71 5.09
C ALA A 37 2.88 10.43 5.99
N MET A 38 2.66 9.71 7.11
CA MET A 38 3.73 9.31 8.02
C MET A 38 4.69 8.35 7.33
N MET A 39 4.19 7.31 6.65
CA MET A 39 5.02 6.38 5.89
C MET A 39 5.91 7.11 4.88
N LYS A 40 5.33 8.00 4.06
CA LYS A 40 6.10 8.80 3.07
C LYS A 40 7.20 9.65 3.71
N GLN A 41 6.96 10.17 4.92
CA GLN A 41 7.95 10.92 5.68
C GLN A 41 9.05 10.00 6.22
N LEU A 42 8.70 8.82 6.75
CA LEU A 42 9.64 7.89 7.36
C LEU A 42 10.56 7.22 6.33
N VAL A 43 10.00 6.80 5.20
CA VAL A 43 10.77 6.14 4.13
C VAL A 43 11.22 7.12 3.04
N GLY A 44 10.94 8.42 3.24
CA GLY A 44 11.40 9.49 2.38
C GLY A 44 12.89 9.76 2.55
N GLY A 45 13.43 10.61 1.69
CA GLY A 45 14.79 11.16 1.86
C GLY A 45 14.80 12.51 2.58
N ASP A 46 13.62 13.07 2.87
CA ASP A 46 13.49 14.42 3.44
C ASP A 46 13.83 14.41 4.94
N PRO A 47 14.47 15.46 5.48
CA PRO A 47 14.77 15.55 6.90
C PRO A 47 13.52 15.49 7.78
N ILE A 48 13.60 14.74 8.87
CA ILE A 48 12.58 14.63 9.91
C ILE A 48 12.97 15.54 11.07
N THR A 49 12.07 16.44 11.46
CA THR A 49 12.19 17.18 12.72
C THR A 49 11.35 16.48 13.79
N ALA A 50 11.99 16.06 14.87
CA ALA A 50 11.36 15.42 16.02
C ALA A 50 11.80 16.08 17.32
N ARG A 51 10.98 16.02 18.37
CA ARG A 51 11.25 16.65 19.67
C ARG A 51 11.23 15.59 20.78
N PRO A 52 12.35 15.33 21.49
CA PRO A 52 12.35 14.43 22.63
C PRO A 52 11.54 15.02 23.80
N LEU A 53 11.11 14.16 24.72
CA LEU A 53 10.48 14.60 25.96
C LEU A 53 11.49 15.44 26.76
N TYR A 54 11.08 16.64 27.18
CA TYR A 54 11.94 17.61 27.89
C TYR A 54 13.21 18.06 27.16
N GLY A 55 13.17 18.16 25.82
CA GLY A 55 14.29 18.69 25.04
C GLY A 55 13.90 19.59 23.87
N ASN A 56 14.93 20.07 23.16
CA ASN A 56 14.79 20.87 21.96
C ASN A 56 14.54 19.99 20.73
N PRO A 57 13.79 20.47 19.72
CA PRO A 57 13.64 19.78 18.45
C PRO A 57 15.01 19.49 17.80
N VAL A 58 15.12 18.32 17.20
CA VAL A 58 16.28 17.86 16.44
C VAL A 58 15.81 17.49 15.03
N THR A 59 16.58 17.91 14.03
CA THR A 59 16.34 17.55 12.64
C THR A 59 17.41 16.56 12.18
N PHE A 60 16.99 15.45 11.58
CA PHE A 60 17.89 14.42 11.08
C PHE A 60 17.35 13.80 9.78
N THR A 61 18.25 13.29 8.94
CA THR A 61 17.85 12.55 7.73
C THR A 61 17.46 11.12 8.10
N PRO A 62 16.37 10.55 7.54
CA PRO A 62 16.05 9.14 7.71
C PRO A 62 17.21 8.23 7.29
N THR A 63 17.63 7.33 8.18
CA THR A 63 18.72 6.37 7.95
C THR A 63 18.29 4.92 8.00
N HIS A 64 17.03 4.66 8.32
CA HIS A 64 16.48 3.33 8.54
C HIS A 64 15.85 2.76 7.28
N THR A 65 15.89 1.43 7.17
CA THR A 65 14.97 0.66 6.34
C THR A 65 13.82 0.22 7.22
N ALA A 66 12.60 0.56 6.84
CA ALA A 66 11.39 0.15 7.55
C ALA A 66 10.91 -1.22 7.05
N LEU A 67 10.65 -2.15 7.97
CA LEU A 67 10.01 -3.43 7.71
C LEU A 67 8.70 -3.51 8.51
N MET A 68 7.60 -3.75 7.83
CA MET A 68 6.32 -4.06 8.46
C MET A 68 6.08 -5.56 8.38
N VAL A 69 5.91 -6.20 9.55
CA VAL A 69 5.51 -7.61 9.66
C VAL A 69 4.01 -7.63 9.95
N THR A 70 3.24 -8.27 9.08
CA THR A 70 1.78 -8.32 9.22
C THR A 70 1.21 -9.59 8.60
N ASN A 71 0.11 -10.08 9.17
CA ASN A 71 -0.75 -11.11 8.58
C ASN A 71 -1.83 -10.53 7.67
N HIS A 72 -2.07 -9.22 7.79
CA HIS A 72 -3.10 -8.50 7.06
C HIS A 72 -2.51 -7.21 6.47
N LEU A 73 -2.49 -7.10 5.15
CA LEU A 73 -1.97 -5.91 4.49
C LEU A 73 -2.88 -4.70 4.82
N PRO A 74 -2.32 -3.54 5.20
CA PRO A 74 -3.11 -2.38 5.58
C PRO A 74 -3.90 -1.83 4.39
N LYS A 75 -4.94 -1.03 4.63
CA LYS A 75 -5.65 -0.37 3.51
C LYS A 75 -4.79 0.77 2.94
N VAL A 76 -4.61 0.78 1.62
CA VAL A 76 -3.90 1.83 0.87
C VAL A 76 -4.80 2.27 -0.27
N ALA A 77 -4.84 3.57 -0.58
CA ALA A 77 -5.56 4.03 -1.75
C ALA A 77 -4.89 3.51 -3.04
N GLY A 78 -5.62 2.78 -3.87
CA GLY A 78 -5.09 2.20 -5.12
C GLY A 78 -4.49 3.23 -6.09
N ASP A 79 -4.93 4.48 -6.04
CA ASP A 79 -4.48 5.58 -6.91
C ASP A 79 -3.27 6.39 -6.37
N ASP A 80 -2.75 6.06 -5.19
CA ASP A 80 -1.59 6.75 -4.62
C ASP A 80 -0.26 6.16 -5.13
N ALA A 81 0.10 6.50 -6.37
CA ALA A 81 1.35 6.05 -6.99
C ALA A 81 2.60 6.38 -6.16
N ALA A 82 2.56 7.45 -5.35
CA ALA A 82 3.66 7.81 -4.46
C ALA A 82 3.79 6.86 -3.27
N VAL A 83 2.71 6.25 -2.79
CA VAL A 83 2.77 5.14 -1.83
C VAL A 83 3.27 3.88 -2.51
N TRP A 84 2.67 3.49 -3.63
CA TRP A 84 2.96 2.21 -4.29
C TRP A 84 4.42 2.07 -4.75
N ARG A 85 5.07 3.16 -5.16
CA ARG A 85 6.51 3.12 -5.49
C ARG A 85 7.43 2.74 -4.32
N ARG A 86 6.95 2.88 -3.07
CA ARG A 86 7.70 2.64 -1.82
C ARG A 86 7.32 1.33 -1.12
N ILE A 87 6.27 0.65 -1.55
CA ILE A 87 5.83 -0.62 -0.97
C ILE A 87 6.47 -1.78 -1.73
N ARG A 88 6.92 -2.79 -0.99
CA ARG A 88 7.29 -4.10 -1.50
C ARG A 88 6.70 -5.15 -0.56
N VAL A 89 5.86 -6.03 -1.09
CA VAL A 89 5.26 -7.14 -0.34
C VAL A 89 6.16 -8.36 -0.49
N ILE A 90 6.76 -8.81 0.62
CA ILE A 90 7.57 -10.02 0.66
C ILE A 90 6.69 -11.13 1.26
N PRO A 91 6.18 -12.06 0.45
CA PRO A 91 5.28 -13.10 0.94
C PRO A 91 6.06 -14.22 1.66
N PHE A 92 5.57 -14.61 2.84
CA PHE A 92 6.07 -15.75 3.62
C PHE A 92 5.09 -16.93 3.51
N ASP A 93 4.98 -17.50 2.30
CA ASP A 93 3.94 -18.49 1.96
C ASP A 93 4.22 -19.91 2.46
N VAL A 94 5.42 -20.15 3.02
CA VAL A 94 5.83 -21.49 3.47
C VAL A 94 5.34 -21.75 4.89
N THR A 95 4.38 -22.66 5.03
CA THR A 95 3.95 -23.15 6.35
C THR A 95 4.75 -24.40 6.73
N ILE A 96 5.48 -24.33 7.85
CA ILE A 96 6.23 -25.48 8.38
C ILE A 96 5.29 -26.39 9.19
N PRO A 97 5.12 -27.67 8.80
CA PRO A 97 4.33 -28.63 9.55
C PRO A 97 4.86 -28.82 10.97
N GLU A 98 3.98 -29.05 11.94
CA GLU A 98 4.34 -29.14 13.37
C GLU A 98 5.49 -30.11 13.63
N ALA A 99 5.46 -31.30 13.04
CA ALA A 99 6.51 -32.33 13.17
C ALA A 99 7.88 -31.91 12.63
N LYS A 100 7.97 -30.83 11.83
CA LYS A 100 9.22 -30.30 11.26
C LYS A 100 9.66 -28.99 11.91
N ARG A 101 8.91 -28.46 12.88
CA ARG A 101 9.27 -27.22 13.57
C ARG A 101 10.39 -27.52 14.56
N ASP A 102 11.46 -26.75 14.45
CA ASP A 102 12.56 -26.77 15.41
C ASP A 102 12.31 -25.69 16.47
N PRO A 103 11.95 -26.06 17.72
CA PRO A 103 11.70 -25.08 18.78
C PRO A 103 12.97 -24.33 19.22
N GLU A 104 14.15 -24.85 18.91
CA GLU A 104 15.45 -24.25 19.26
C GLU A 104 16.04 -23.41 18.13
N LEU A 105 15.33 -23.25 17.00
CA LEU A 105 15.84 -22.55 15.81
C LEU A 105 16.36 -21.15 16.13
N GLY A 106 15.65 -20.41 16.99
CA GLY A 106 16.06 -19.07 17.41
C GLY A 106 17.42 -19.04 18.12
N GLU A 107 17.68 -20.00 19.00
CA GLU A 107 18.97 -20.09 19.71
C GLU A 107 20.08 -20.59 18.78
N LYS A 108 19.79 -21.54 17.89
CA LYS A 108 20.74 -21.99 16.86
C LYS A 108 21.17 -20.84 15.95
N LEU A 109 20.22 -20.01 15.50
CA LEU A 109 20.53 -18.84 14.68
C LEU A 109 21.38 -17.78 15.43
N LYS A 110 21.22 -17.66 16.75
CA LYS A 110 22.07 -16.76 17.56
C LYS A 110 23.48 -17.30 17.70
N LEU A 111 23.65 -18.62 17.88
CA LEU A 111 24.97 -19.26 17.94
C LEU A 111 25.72 -19.12 16.60
N GLU A 112 24.98 -19.15 15.49
CA GLU A 112 25.51 -19.00 14.13
C GLU A 112 25.45 -17.55 13.61
N ALA A 113 25.37 -16.55 14.51
CA ALA A 113 25.21 -15.14 14.11
C ALA A 113 26.35 -14.65 13.19
N ASP A 114 27.58 -15.14 13.41
CA ASP A 114 28.73 -14.80 12.56
C ASP A 114 28.56 -15.33 11.13
N ALA A 115 27.99 -16.52 10.96
CA ALA A 115 27.69 -17.09 9.64
C ALA A 115 26.57 -16.32 8.93
N VAL A 116 25.53 -15.91 9.67
CA VAL A 116 24.45 -15.05 9.14
C VAL A 116 25.00 -13.70 8.70
N LEU A 117 25.92 -13.11 9.47
CA LEU A 117 26.58 -11.86 9.11
C LEU A 117 27.46 -12.02 7.86
N ALA A 118 28.24 -13.08 7.77
CA ALA A 118 29.04 -13.38 6.59
C ALA A 118 28.16 -13.50 5.33
N TRP A 119 27.04 -14.22 5.42
CA TRP A 119 26.06 -14.33 4.33
C TRP A 119 25.46 -12.96 3.94
N ALA A 120 25.17 -12.10 4.91
CA ALA A 120 24.69 -10.74 4.64
C ALA A 120 25.76 -9.85 3.95
N LEU A 121 27.04 -10.03 4.28
CA LEU A 121 28.16 -9.33 3.63
C LEU A 121 28.35 -9.79 2.18
N ASP A 122 28.19 -11.09 1.92
CA ASP A 122 28.19 -11.62 0.56
C ASP A 122 27.04 -11.05 -0.27
N GLY A 123 25.83 -10.99 0.31
CA GLY A 123 24.68 -10.33 -0.31
C GLY A 123 24.90 -8.85 -0.57
N TRP A 124 25.61 -8.14 0.32
CA TRP A 124 26.00 -6.75 0.09
C TRP A 124 27.01 -6.59 -1.05
N ALA A 125 28.00 -7.47 -1.13
CA ALA A 125 28.98 -7.47 -2.21
C ALA A 125 28.30 -7.71 -3.57
N ASP A 126 27.39 -8.68 -3.64
CA ASP A 126 26.58 -8.96 -4.82
C ASP A 126 25.70 -7.76 -5.21
N TYR A 127 24.96 -7.20 -4.25
CA TYR A 127 24.14 -6.01 -4.47
C TYR A 127 24.95 -4.82 -5.00
N ARG A 128 26.16 -4.60 -4.50
CA ARG A 128 27.02 -3.52 -5.00
C ARG A 128 27.47 -3.73 -6.44
N ALA A 129 27.68 -4.98 -6.85
CA ALA A 129 28.11 -5.33 -8.19
C ALA A 129 26.95 -5.34 -9.20
N ASN A 130 25.80 -5.88 -8.79
CA ASN A 130 24.70 -6.24 -9.68
C ASN A 130 23.41 -5.42 -9.43
N GLY A 131 23.33 -4.67 -8.34
CA GLY A 131 22.13 -3.93 -7.93
C GLY A 131 21.07 -4.80 -7.25
N MET A 132 19.87 -4.25 -7.02
CA MET A 132 18.75 -5.00 -6.46
C MET A 132 18.22 -5.98 -7.51
N PRO A 133 18.16 -7.30 -7.23
CA PRO A 133 17.59 -8.25 -8.18
C PRO A 133 16.10 -8.03 -8.35
N THR A 134 15.57 -8.46 -9.50
CA THR A 134 14.12 -8.59 -9.66
C THR A 134 13.64 -9.86 -8.95
N ALA A 135 12.56 -9.74 -8.19
CA ALA A 135 11.98 -10.87 -7.46
C ALA A 135 10.51 -11.03 -7.89
N ALA A 136 10.26 -11.95 -8.82
CA ALA A 136 8.95 -12.13 -9.44
C ALA A 136 7.81 -12.29 -8.41
N LYS A 137 8.04 -13.10 -7.36
CA LYS A 137 7.07 -13.28 -6.27
C LYS A 137 6.76 -11.98 -5.51
N VAL A 138 7.76 -11.15 -5.27
CA VAL A 138 7.59 -9.84 -4.60
C VAL A 138 6.83 -8.88 -5.50
N THR A 139 7.19 -8.83 -6.78
CA THR A 139 6.49 -8.01 -7.78
C THR A 139 5.03 -8.43 -7.92
N GLU A 140 4.76 -9.72 -8.07
CA GLU A 140 3.40 -10.26 -8.18
C GLU A 140 2.57 -9.96 -6.93
N ALA A 141 3.10 -10.25 -5.73
CA ALA A 141 2.40 -9.98 -4.47
C ALA A 141 2.10 -8.48 -4.28
N THR A 142 3.04 -7.61 -4.66
CA THR A 142 2.85 -6.16 -4.60
C THR A 142 1.80 -5.68 -5.60
N ASN A 143 1.83 -6.19 -6.83
CA ASN A 143 0.86 -5.82 -7.87
C ASN A 143 -0.55 -6.31 -7.52
N ARG A 144 -0.68 -7.53 -6.99
CA ARG A 144 -1.94 -8.08 -6.51
C ARG A 144 -2.52 -7.18 -5.41
N TYR A 145 -1.71 -6.85 -4.40
CA TYR A 145 -2.13 -5.94 -3.33
C TYR A 145 -2.58 -4.57 -3.85
N GLN A 146 -1.88 -4.00 -4.84
CA GLN A 146 -2.28 -2.75 -5.48
C GLN A 146 -3.62 -2.88 -6.23
N ALA A 147 -3.80 -3.96 -6.99
CA ALA A 147 -5.04 -4.21 -7.72
C ALA A 147 -6.22 -4.41 -6.77
N ASP A 148 -6.03 -5.18 -5.69
CA ASP A 148 -7.04 -5.44 -4.67
C ASP A 148 -7.47 -4.15 -3.95
N SER A 149 -6.54 -3.21 -3.82
CA SER A 149 -6.74 -1.88 -3.23
C SER A 149 -7.41 -0.87 -4.18
N ASP A 150 -7.54 -1.20 -5.46
CA ASP A 150 -8.13 -0.32 -6.48
C ASP A 150 -9.63 -0.63 -6.68
N THR A 151 -10.43 -0.14 -5.74
CA THR A 151 -11.88 -0.33 -5.71
C THR A 151 -12.59 0.07 -7.01
N VAL A 152 -12.18 1.18 -7.64
CA VAL A 152 -12.81 1.64 -8.89
C VAL A 152 -12.41 0.78 -10.08
N ALA A 153 -11.16 0.33 -10.16
CA ALA A 153 -10.77 -0.61 -11.21
C ALA A 153 -11.53 -1.94 -11.09
N ARG A 154 -11.64 -2.46 -9.87
CA ARG A 154 -12.40 -3.68 -9.57
C ARG A 154 -13.86 -3.55 -10.00
N PHE A 155 -14.53 -2.48 -9.55
CA PHE A 155 -15.89 -2.16 -9.98
C PHE A 155 -16.04 -2.12 -11.51
N ILE A 156 -15.14 -1.42 -12.22
CA ILE A 156 -15.18 -1.36 -13.69
C ILE A 156 -15.00 -2.75 -14.30
N SER A 157 -14.13 -3.58 -13.74
CA SER A 157 -13.86 -4.92 -14.26
C SER A 157 -14.99 -5.92 -14.02
N GLU A 158 -15.75 -5.75 -12.93
CA GLU A 158 -16.78 -6.70 -12.49
C GLU A 158 -18.19 -6.29 -12.94
N ALA A 159 -18.53 -5.01 -12.81
CA ALA A 159 -19.89 -4.50 -13.02
C ALA A 159 -20.07 -3.69 -14.31
N CYS A 160 -18.99 -3.40 -15.06
CA CYS A 160 -19.06 -2.60 -16.28
C CYS A 160 -18.69 -3.37 -17.55
N ALA A 161 -19.24 -2.91 -18.67
CA ALA A 161 -18.91 -3.34 -20.02
C ALA A 161 -18.11 -2.23 -20.72
N VAL A 162 -16.91 -2.56 -21.20
CA VAL A 162 -16.04 -1.63 -21.93
C VAL A 162 -16.22 -1.86 -23.43
N ALA A 163 -16.80 -0.90 -24.13
CA ALA A 163 -16.99 -0.97 -25.58
C ALA A 163 -16.98 0.44 -26.19
N PRO A 164 -16.39 0.65 -27.40
CA PRO A 164 -16.28 1.98 -28.00
C PRO A 164 -17.61 2.74 -28.14
N ALA A 165 -18.71 2.02 -28.39
CA ALA A 165 -20.04 2.58 -28.51
C ALA A 165 -20.79 2.74 -27.18
N ALA A 166 -20.30 2.14 -26.09
CA ALA A 166 -20.96 2.20 -24.79
C ALA A 166 -20.89 3.60 -24.17
N ARG A 167 -21.96 3.93 -23.45
CA ARG A 167 -22.05 5.16 -22.66
C ARG A 167 -22.91 4.91 -21.42
N VAL A 168 -22.56 5.56 -20.32
CA VAL A 168 -23.31 5.51 -19.06
C VAL A 168 -23.35 6.87 -18.41
N GLY A 169 -24.47 7.20 -17.77
CA GLY A 169 -24.59 8.43 -16.99
C GLY A 169 -23.66 8.42 -15.78
N VAL A 170 -23.01 9.55 -15.47
CA VAL A 170 -22.13 9.63 -14.27
C VAL A 170 -22.92 9.43 -12.97
N GLN A 171 -24.19 9.85 -12.93
CA GLN A 171 -25.05 9.61 -11.76
C GLN A 171 -25.44 8.13 -11.63
N GLU A 172 -25.81 7.52 -12.74
CA GLU A 172 -26.19 6.11 -12.84
C GLU A 172 -25.02 5.19 -12.48
N LEU A 173 -23.86 5.39 -13.12
CA LEU A 173 -22.64 4.65 -12.84
C LEU A 173 -22.21 4.77 -11.37
N PHE A 174 -22.34 5.96 -10.78
CA PHE A 174 -22.00 6.14 -9.37
C PHE A 174 -23.01 5.45 -8.44
N GLY A 175 -24.29 5.43 -8.79
CA GLY A 175 -25.29 4.66 -8.04
C GLY A 175 -24.98 3.17 -8.04
N GLU A 176 -24.62 2.63 -9.21
CA GLU A 176 -24.21 1.23 -9.35
C GLU A 176 -22.92 0.93 -8.56
N PHE A 177 -21.94 1.84 -8.59
CA PHE A 177 -20.74 1.73 -7.78
C PHE A 177 -21.05 1.65 -6.28
N GLN A 178 -22.01 2.45 -5.79
CA GLN A 178 -22.42 2.42 -4.39
C GLN A 178 -23.08 1.09 -4.03
N ALA A 179 -23.90 0.54 -4.91
CA ALA A 179 -24.56 -0.76 -4.71
C ALA A 179 -23.54 -1.90 -4.71
N TRP A 180 -22.66 -1.96 -5.72
CA TRP A 180 -21.59 -2.94 -5.81
C TRP A 180 -20.66 -2.87 -4.59
N ALA A 181 -20.22 -1.67 -4.16
CA ALA A 181 -19.32 -1.53 -3.01
C ALA A 181 -19.95 -1.98 -1.69
N ALA A 182 -21.27 -1.83 -1.53
CA ALA A 182 -21.99 -2.32 -0.36
C ALA A 182 -22.02 -3.85 -0.28
N VAL A 183 -22.04 -4.54 -1.41
CA VAL A 183 -21.96 -6.02 -1.49
C VAL A 183 -20.52 -6.50 -1.33
N ASP A 184 -19.57 -5.80 -1.95
CA ASP A 184 -18.14 -6.15 -1.91
C ASP A 184 -17.49 -5.89 -0.54
N GLY A 185 -18.04 -4.95 0.24
CA GLY A 185 -17.43 -4.46 1.47
C GLY A 185 -16.32 -3.43 1.23
N ALA A 186 -16.27 -2.84 0.03
CA ALA A 186 -15.27 -1.85 -0.31
C ALA A 186 -15.60 -0.45 0.23
N ASP A 187 -14.56 0.33 0.52
CA ASP A 187 -14.73 1.70 1.00
C ASP A 187 -15.33 2.61 -0.08
N LEU A 188 -16.38 3.34 0.29
CA LEU A 188 -17.00 4.32 -0.60
C LEU A 188 -16.13 5.57 -0.72
N ILE A 189 -16.01 6.06 -1.96
CA ILE A 189 -15.43 7.36 -2.26
C ILE A 189 -16.52 8.33 -2.73
N GLY A 190 -16.28 9.64 -2.55
CA GLY A 190 -17.21 10.66 -3.02
C GLY A 190 -17.32 10.68 -4.55
N LYS A 191 -18.50 11.03 -5.08
CA LYS A 191 -18.82 11.03 -6.52
C LYS A 191 -17.79 11.77 -7.39
N GLN A 192 -17.25 12.89 -6.92
CA GLN A 192 -16.22 13.64 -7.66
C GLN A 192 -14.88 12.89 -7.73
N ALA A 193 -14.49 12.22 -6.65
CA ALA A 193 -13.28 11.38 -6.63
C ALA A 193 -13.48 10.14 -7.52
N PHE A 194 -14.65 9.50 -7.43
CA PHE A 194 -15.04 8.41 -8.32
C PHE A 194 -14.94 8.82 -9.80
N ALA A 195 -15.55 9.93 -10.19
CA ALA A 195 -15.50 10.40 -11.56
C ALA A 195 -14.06 10.65 -12.04
N ARG A 196 -13.21 11.29 -11.21
CA ARG A 196 -11.79 11.51 -11.54
C ARG A 196 -11.02 10.19 -11.71
N GLN A 197 -11.30 9.21 -10.87
CA GLN A 197 -10.70 7.88 -10.96
C GLN A 197 -11.16 7.13 -12.23
N VAL A 198 -12.42 7.25 -12.63
CA VAL A 198 -12.88 6.73 -13.92
C VAL A 198 -12.15 7.44 -15.08
N GLU A 199 -11.98 8.77 -15.01
CA GLU A 199 -11.23 9.55 -16.02
C GLU A 199 -9.75 9.14 -16.10
N SER A 200 -9.09 8.89 -14.96
CA SER A 200 -7.68 8.47 -14.93
C SER A 200 -7.43 7.09 -15.54
N ARG A 201 -8.49 6.30 -15.75
CA ARG A 201 -8.45 4.99 -16.41
C ARG A 201 -8.77 5.07 -17.92
N GLY A 202 -8.82 6.28 -18.48
CA GLY A 202 -8.95 6.51 -19.92
C GLY A 202 -10.36 6.75 -20.42
N PHE A 203 -11.37 6.78 -19.53
CA PHE A 203 -12.75 7.06 -19.91
C PHE A 203 -13.04 8.56 -19.96
N VAL A 204 -13.61 9.03 -21.07
CA VAL A 204 -13.81 10.48 -21.27
C VAL A 204 -15.19 10.90 -20.78
N LYS A 205 -15.22 11.84 -19.84
CA LYS A 205 -16.45 12.50 -19.37
C LYS A 205 -16.90 13.59 -20.36
N ARG A 206 -18.15 13.53 -20.81
CA ARG A 206 -18.75 14.53 -21.72
C ARG A 206 -20.12 15.00 -21.24
N ARG A 207 -20.48 16.23 -21.61
CA ARG A 207 -21.83 16.77 -21.39
C ARG A 207 -22.78 16.19 -22.45
N ALA A 208 -23.97 15.82 -22.02
CA ALA A 208 -25.09 15.35 -22.83
C ALA A 208 -26.39 16.02 -22.35
N ALA A 209 -27.48 15.83 -23.10
CA ALA A 209 -28.79 16.39 -22.74
C ALA A 209 -29.29 15.90 -21.36
N SER A 210 -28.99 14.64 -21.01
CA SER A 210 -29.38 14.00 -19.75
C SER A 210 -28.41 14.24 -18.58
N GLY A 211 -27.31 14.97 -18.79
CA GLY A 211 -26.30 15.19 -17.75
C GLY A 211 -24.86 14.98 -18.23
N PHE A 212 -23.99 14.50 -17.36
CA PHE A 212 -22.65 14.06 -17.75
C PHE A 212 -22.65 12.55 -17.98
N VAL A 213 -21.94 12.10 -19.01
CA VAL A 213 -21.80 10.69 -19.38
C VAL A 213 -20.32 10.33 -19.54
N PHE A 214 -19.97 9.08 -19.28
CA PHE A 214 -18.71 8.48 -19.72
C PHE A 214 -18.90 7.79 -21.07
N ARG A 215 -17.93 7.94 -21.98
CA ARG A 215 -17.88 7.20 -23.26
C ARG A 215 -16.90 6.03 -23.16
N GLY A 216 -17.20 4.94 -23.86
CA GLY A 216 -16.39 3.72 -23.82
C GLY A 216 -16.76 2.76 -22.69
N LEU A 217 -17.76 3.12 -21.88
CA LEU A 217 -18.13 2.43 -20.64
C LEU A 217 -19.66 2.35 -20.52
N GLY A 218 -20.17 1.17 -20.22
CA GLY A 218 -21.56 0.86 -19.90
C GLY A 218 -21.65 0.01 -18.63
N LEU A 219 -22.84 -0.12 -18.05
CA LEU A 219 -23.09 -1.14 -17.01
C LEU A 219 -23.32 -2.50 -17.69
N ARG A 220 -22.94 -3.58 -17.02
CA ARG A 220 -23.37 -4.93 -17.43
C ARG A 220 -24.85 -5.06 -17.08
N THR A 221 -25.64 -5.57 -18.02
CA THR A 221 -27.02 -5.98 -17.76
C THR A 221 -27.01 -7.44 -17.34
N ASP A 222 -27.76 -7.80 -16.29
CA ASP A 222 -27.92 -9.18 -15.79
C ASP A 222 -28.69 -10.11 -16.75
N GLU A 223 -28.75 -9.79 -18.04
CA GLU A 223 -29.36 -10.61 -19.08
C GLU A 223 -28.30 -11.46 -19.76
N GLU A 224 -27.82 -12.50 -19.08
CA GLU A 224 -27.33 -13.77 -19.64
C GLU A 224 -26.94 -14.73 -18.49
N GLY A 225 -27.96 -15.43 -17.99
CA GLY A 225 -27.88 -16.61 -17.12
C GLY A 225 -29.01 -17.57 -17.47
#